data_AF-A0A7X8GR55-F1
#
_entry.id   AF-A0A7X8GR55-F1
#
_cell.length_a   1.000
_cell.length_b   1.000
_cell.length_c   1.000
_cell.angle_alpha   90.00
_cell.angle_beta   90.00
_cell.angle_gamma   90.00
#
_symmetry.space_group_name_H-M   'P 1'
#
loop_
_entity.id
_entity.type
_entity.pdbx_description
1 polymer ?
#
loop_
_entity_poly.entity_id
_entity_poly.type
_entity_poly.pdbx_seq_one_letter_code
_entity_poly.pdbx_strand_id
1 'polypeptide(L)'
;GDLMVKERKNFQRIYDLTERVLPSWVDTSTPDMGDVGRFLIHRALNAHGLARAKEIRDHIHLAEKNTIEAVLRDMVETEEVLSVKMENTDNMEYYLLPGTLEKTGARKKTNMRLELLSPFDNLVIQRDRLKRIFDFDYQLECYVPSKKRKYGYFMLPVLWGNEFVAKLDPKAKRASNLLLVKKLLFEPGFKDYDAILSPLSILLRQYALFNNLDGIKVEKTVPVFFKNMLQKSLR
;
A
#
# COMPACT_ATOMS: atom_id res chain seq x y z
N GLY A 1 -18.15 9.30 18.71
CA GLY A 1 -19.38 8.82 18.08
C GLY A 1 -20.08 7.89 19.04
N ASP A 2 -21.40 7.71 18.91
CA ASP A 2 -22.22 7.02 19.93
C ASP A 2 -22.20 5.48 19.82
N LEU A 3 -21.84 4.95 18.65
CA LEU A 3 -21.79 3.52 18.36
C LEU A 3 -20.44 3.10 17.76
N MET A 4 -19.94 1.93 18.15
CA MET A 4 -18.71 1.33 17.62
C MET A 4 -18.89 -0.12 17.19
N VAL A 5 -18.05 -0.59 16.27
CA VAL A 5 -18.04 -2.00 15.85
C VAL A 5 -17.41 -2.82 16.99
N LYS A 6 -18.24 -3.57 17.72
CA LYS A 6 -17.80 -4.48 18.79
C LYS A 6 -17.17 -5.75 18.22
N GLU A 7 -17.85 -6.36 17.26
CA GLU A 7 -17.40 -7.59 16.63
C GLU A 7 -17.94 -7.74 15.20
N ARG A 8 -17.45 -8.74 14.49
CA ARG A 8 -17.97 -9.16 13.19
C ARG A 8 -18.39 -10.61 13.27
N LYS A 9 -19.66 -10.89 12.93
CA LYS A 9 -20.15 -12.25 12.69
C LYS A 9 -20.32 -12.43 11.19
N ASN A 10 -19.45 -13.25 10.59
CA ASN A 10 -19.33 -13.35 9.15
C ASN A 10 -19.12 -11.96 8.51
N PHE A 11 -20.02 -11.54 7.62
CA PHE A 11 -19.98 -10.23 6.96
C PHE A 11 -20.79 -9.14 7.67
N GLN A 12 -21.44 -9.46 8.79
CA GLN A 12 -22.26 -8.51 9.54
C GLN A 12 -21.42 -7.87 10.66
N ARG A 13 -21.50 -6.53 10.76
CA ARG A 13 -20.92 -5.76 11.86
C ARG A 13 -21.95 -5.69 12.98
N ILE A 14 -21.54 -6.03 14.19
CA ILE A 14 -22.36 -5.86 15.40
C ILE A 14 -21.88 -4.59 16.08
N TYR A 15 -22.80 -3.66 16.29
CA TYR A 15 -22.54 -2.38 16.95
C TYR A 15 -22.96 -2.45 18.42
N ASP A 16 -22.24 -1.74 19.26
CA ASP A 16 -22.58 -1.53 20.67
C ASP A 16 -22.26 -0.07 21.03
N LEU A 17 -22.70 0.37 22.21
CA LEU A 17 -22.40 1.71 22.72
C LEU A 17 -20.89 1.86 22.93
N THR A 18 -20.37 3.05 22.61
CA THR A 18 -18.93 3.36 22.64
C THR A 18 -18.27 2.99 23.98
N GLU A 19 -18.90 3.30 25.12
CA GLU A 19 -18.40 3.02 26.46
C GLU A 19 -18.34 1.53 26.83
N ARG A 20 -19.01 0.67 26.07
CA ARG A 20 -18.93 -0.80 26.22
C ARG A 20 -17.88 -1.44 25.33
N VAL A 21 -17.35 -0.68 24.37
CA VAL A 21 -16.34 -1.13 23.41
C VAL A 21 -14.97 -0.55 23.76
N LEU A 22 -14.90 0.75 24.05
CA LEU A 22 -13.67 1.40 24.48
C LEU A 22 -13.37 1.06 25.94
N PRO A 23 -12.11 0.71 26.25
CA PRO A 23 -11.68 0.66 27.64
C PRO A 23 -11.90 2.01 28.35
N SER A 24 -12.32 1.96 29.62
CA SER A 24 -12.68 3.17 30.39
C SER A 24 -11.52 4.15 30.63
N TRP A 25 -10.29 3.74 30.37
CA TRP A 25 -9.08 4.57 30.50
C TRP A 25 -8.74 5.35 29.23
N VAL A 26 -9.47 5.15 28.13
CA VAL A 26 -9.26 5.90 26.88
C VAL A 26 -9.81 7.31 27.04
N ASP A 27 -8.95 8.30 26.80
CA ASP A 27 -9.39 9.71 26.72
C ASP A 27 -10.23 9.92 25.47
N THR A 28 -11.47 10.36 25.67
CA THR A 28 -12.43 10.67 24.61
C THR A 28 -12.71 12.16 24.48
N SER A 29 -11.90 13.02 25.14
CA SER A 29 -11.98 14.45 24.95
C SER A 29 -11.71 14.82 23.49
N THR A 30 -12.38 15.87 23.01
CA THR A 30 -12.18 16.32 21.62
C THR A 30 -10.86 17.10 21.55
N PRO A 31 -9.88 16.66 20.74
CA PRO A 31 -8.62 17.37 20.60
C PRO A 31 -8.79 18.71 19.90
N ASP A 32 -7.86 19.64 20.15
CA ASP A 32 -7.78 20.88 19.38
C ASP A 32 -7.42 20.62 17.91
N MET A 33 -7.89 21.47 17.00
CA MET A 33 -7.63 21.29 15.57
C MET A 33 -6.15 21.41 15.19
N GLY A 34 -5.35 22.15 15.96
CA GLY A 34 -3.90 22.18 15.85
C GLY A 34 -3.27 20.84 16.17
N ASP A 35 -3.69 20.20 17.27
CA ASP A 35 -3.22 18.86 17.66
C ASP A 35 -3.65 17.79 16.66
N VAL A 36 -4.90 17.85 16.18
CA VAL A 36 -5.38 17.01 15.08
C VAL A 36 -4.52 17.19 13.84
N GLY A 37 -4.21 18.44 13.47
CA GLY A 37 -3.34 18.75 12.34
C GLY A 37 -1.95 18.12 12.48
N ARG A 38 -1.27 18.34 13.60
CA ARG A 38 0.07 17.78 13.86
C ARG A 38 0.05 16.25 13.83
N PHE A 39 -0.95 15.64 14.46
CA PHE A 39 -1.14 14.18 14.44
C PHE A 39 -1.29 13.64 13.01
N LEU A 40 -2.13 14.27 12.19
CA LEU A 40 -2.37 13.84 10.81
C LEU A 40 -1.13 14.02 9.94
N ILE A 41 -0.41 15.15 10.08
CA ILE A 41 0.85 15.43 9.36
C ILE A 41 1.90 14.38 9.72
N HIS A 42 2.15 14.13 11.00
CA HIS A 42 3.09 13.09 11.44
C HIS A 42 2.71 11.71 10.90
N ARG A 43 1.42 11.37 10.91
CA ARG A 43 0.95 10.06 10.44
C ARG A 43 1.16 9.89 8.94
N ALA A 44 0.89 10.93 8.15
CA ALA A 44 1.14 10.91 6.71
C ALA A 44 2.64 10.84 6.39
N LEU A 45 3.47 11.65 7.05
CA LEU A 45 4.91 11.68 6.81
C LEU A 45 5.61 10.39 7.26
N ASN A 46 5.20 9.79 8.38
CA ASN A 46 5.72 8.47 8.78
C ASN A 46 5.29 7.36 7.80
N ALA A 47 4.10 7.44 7.22
CA ALA A 47 3.60 6.45 6.27
C ALA A 47 4.25 6.58 4.89
N HIS A 48 4.49 7.80 4.41
CA HIS A 48 4.98 8.07 3.06
C HIS A 48 6.48 8.33 2.98
N GLY A 49 7.14 8.67 4.10
CA GLY A 49 8.52 9.14 4.20
C GLY A 49 8.72 10.55 3.64
N LEU A 50 8.18 10.80 2.45
CA LEU A 50 8.20 12.07 1.74
C LEU A 50 6.84 12.30 1.07
N ALA A 51 6.24 13.47 1.28
CA ALA A 51 4.91 13.79 0.75
C ALA A 51 4.72 15.29 0.48
N ARG A 52 3.81 15.63 -0.43
CA ARG A 52 3.33 17.02 -0.64
C ARG A 52 2.20 17.36 0.33
N ALA A 53 1.94 18.65 0.53
CA ALA A 53 0.80 19.12 1.32
C ALA A 53 -0.53 18.46 0.92
N LYS A 54 -0.80 18.33 -0.39
CA LYS A 54 -1.98 17.61 -0.92
C LYS A 54 -2.03 16.16 -0.44
N GLU A 55 -0.90 15.46 -0.49
CA GLU A 55 -0.79 14.04 -0.15
C GLU A 55 -0.91 13.79 1.34
N ILE A 56 -0.41 14.73 2.15
CA ILE A 56 -0.58 14.74 3.60
C ILE A 56 -2.07 14.87 3.95
N ARG A 57 -2.74 15.86 3.36
CA ARG A 57 -4.18 16.08 3.54
C ARG A 57 -5.01 14.87 3.09
N ASP A 58 -4.67 14.30 1.93
CA ASP A 58 -5.43 13.22 1.31
C ASP A 58 -5.10 11.82 1.90
N HIS A 59 -4.26 11.74 2.95
CA HIS A 59 -3.93 10.46 3.59
C HIS A 59 -5.09 9.88 4.39
N ILE A 60 -5.73 10.70 5.24
CA ILE A 60 -6.77 10.25 6.20
C ILE A 60 -8.07 11.05 6.06
N HIS A 61 -8.07 12.21 5.38
CA HIS A 61 -9.26 13.02 5.12
C HIS A 61 -10.11 13.38 6.37
N LEU A 62 -9.46 13.68 7.50
CA LEU A 62 -10.16 13.98 8.76
C LEU A 62 -10.24 15.49 9.07
N ALA A 63 -9.29 16.28 8.60
CA ALA A 63 -9.24 17.72 8.83
C ALA A 63 -9.39 18.51 7.52
N GLU A 64 -9.87 19.74 7.63
CA GLU A 64 -9.99 20.63 6.49
C GLU A 64 -8.61 21.01 5.92
N LYS A 65 -8.61 21.34 4.63
CA LYS A 65 -7.40 21.78 3.91
C LYS A 65 -6.68 22.91 4.65
N ASN A 66 -7.42 23.94 5.09
CA ASN A 66 -6.84 25.12 5.71
C ASN A 66 -6.16 24.80 7.05
N THR A 67 -6.73 23.87 7.85
CA THR A 67 -6.11 23.41 9.09
C THR A 67 -4.78 22.74 8.82
N ILE A 68 -4.74 21.79 7.87
CA ILE A 68 -3.50 21.08 7.54
C ILE A 68 -2.44 22.05 7.01
N GLU A 69 -2.80 22.99 6.14
CA GLU A 69 -1.84 23.95 5.58
C GLU A 69 -1.31 24.95 6.61
N ALA A 70 -2.16 25.41 7.54
CA ALA A 70 -1.73 26.29 8.62
C ALA A 70 -0.78 25.57 9.59
N VAL A 71 -1.15 24.37 10.04
CA VAL A 71 -0.32 23.59 10.97
C VAL A 71 0.98 23.12 10.31
N LEU A 72 0.95 22.74 9.04
CA LEU A 72 2.16 22.34 8.32
C LEU A 72 3.16 23.50 8.20
N ARG A 73 2.68 24.73 8.00
CA ARG A 73 3.54 25.93 7.97
C ARG A 73 4.19 26.17 9.33
N ASP A 74 3.41 26.12 10.40
CA ASP A 74 3.91 26.24 11.78
C ASP A 74 4.95 25.16 12.12
N MET A 75 4.70 23.90 11.74
CA MET A 75 5.65 22.80 11.91
C MET A 75 6.94 22.97 11.09
N VAL A 76 6.89 23.69 9.96
CA VAL A 76 8.09 24.03 9.18
C VAL A 76 8.86 25.18 9.83
N GLU A 77 8.16 26.21 10.31
CA GLU A 77 8.77 27.36 11.01
C GLU A 77 9.45 26.94 12.32
N THR A 78 8.94 25.88 12.98
CA THR A 78 9.48 25.31 14.23
C THR A 78 10.42 24.12 14.00
N GLU A 79 10.76 23.80 12.74
CA GLU A 79 11.64 22.69 12.35
C GLU A 79 11.17 21.27 12.76
N GLU A 80 9.92 21.11 13.19
CA GLU A 80 9.28 19.80 13.39
C GLU A 80 9.11 19.02 12.08
N VAL A 81 9.01 19.74 10.96
CA VAL A 81 8.92 19.23 9.59
C VAL A 81 9.89 19.99 8.70
N LEU A 82 10.60 19.27 7.84
CA LEU A 82 11.51 19.86 6.87
C LEU A 82 10.83 20.00 5.50
N SER A 83 10.99 21.17 4.88
CA SER A 83 10.65 21.40 3.47
C SER A 83 11.86 21.14 2.58
N VAL A 84 11.68 20.34 1.52
CA VAL A 84 12.72 19.99 0.56
C VAL A 84 12.19 20.01 -0.88
N LYS A 85 13.12 20.09 -1.83
CA LYS A 85 12.85 19.88 -3.26
C LYS A 85 13.67 18.70 -3.75
N MET A 86 13.08 17.85 -4.58
CA MET A 86 13.79 16.73 -5.20
C MET A 86 14.48 17.18 -6.50
N GLU A 87 15.77 16.92 -6.62
CA GLU A 87 16.52 17.15 -7.86
C GLU A 87 15.94 16.35 -9.03
N ASN A 88 15.98 16.91 -10.24
CA ASN A 88 15.54 16.26 -11.48
C ASN A 88 14.09 15.77 -11.48
N THR A 89 13.23 16.40 -10.68
CA THR A 89 11.79 16.14 -10.64
C THR A 89 10.99 17.38 -11.07
N ASP A 90 9.71 17.46 -10.69
CA ASP A 90 8.79 18.55 -11.06
C ASP A 90 9.00 19.86 -10.27
N ASN A 91 10.14 20.00 -9.58
CA ASN A 91 10.54 21.19 -8.81
C ASN A 91 9.51 21.62 -7.74
N MET A 92 8.67 20.69 -7.31
CA MET A 92 7.64 20.92 -6.29
C MET A 92 8.21 20.78 -4.89
N GLU A 93 7.54 21.43 -3.95
CA GLU A 93 7.85 21.32 -2.52
C GLU A 93 7.33 20.00 -1.94
N TYR A 94 8.17 19.36 -1.15
CA TYR A 94 7.88 18.14 -0.39
C TYR A 94 8.27 18.33 1.07
N TYR A 95 7.64 17.54 1.92
CA TYR A 95 7.84 17.58 3.35
C TYR A 95 8.25 16.20 3.87
N LEU A 96 9.11 16.19 4.89
CA LEU A 96 9.58 14.99 5.59
C LEU A 96 9.86 15.31 7.06
N LEU A 97 9.84 14.29 7.92
CA LEU A 97 10.22 14.46 9.32
C LEU A 97 11.74 14.49 9.46
N PRO A 98 12.31 15.31 10.37
CA PRO A 98 13.73 15.25 10.71
C PRO A 98 14.18 13.81 11.01
N GLY A 99 15.39 13.44 10.57
CA GLY A 99 15.91 12.08 10.76
C GLY A 99 15.39 11.05 9.76
N THR A 100 14.49 11.43 8.83
CA THR A 100 13.93 10.47 7.86
C THR A 100 14.98 9.96 6.88
N LEU A 101 15.86 10.83 6.35
CA LEU A 101 16.84 10.47 5.33
C LEU A 101 17.96 9.58 5.90
N GLU A 102 18.35 9.82 7.14
CA GLU A 102 19.36 9.08 7.90
C GLU A 102 18.94 7.62 8.09
N LYS A 103 17.63 7.36 8.21
CA LYS A 103 17.03 6.02 8.31
C LYS A 103 16.99 5.27 6.98
N THR A 104 17.21 5.93 5.84
CA THR A 104 17.09 5.30 4.51
C THR A 104 18.33 4.53 4.06
N GLY A 105 19.34 4.40 4.94
CA GLY A 105 20.66 3.82 4.67
C GLY A 105 20.71 2.83 3.52
N ALA A 106 21.59 3.09 2.55
CA ALA A 106 21.70 2.40 1.26
C ALA A 106 21.51 0.88 1.38
N ARG A 107 20.28 0.41 1.17
CA ARG A 107 19.99 -1.03 1.22
C ARG A 107 20.74 -1.69 0.09
N LYS A 108 21.67 -2.58 0.43
CA LYS A 108 22.39 -3.40 -0.56
C LYS A 108 21.37 -4.16 -1.42
N LYS A 109 21.61 -4.21 -2.74
CA LYS A 109 20.79 -4.99 -3.71
C LYS A 109 20.54 -6.44 -3.31
N THR A 110 21.42 -7.02 -2.49
CA THR A 110 21.29 -8.40 -1.99
C THR A 110 20.12 -8.62 -1.02
N ASN A 111 19.47 -7.56 -0.52
CA ASN A 111 18.33 -7.64 0.41
C ASN A 111 17.01 -7.14 -0.22
N MET A 112 16.85 -7.24 -1.55
CA MET A 112 15.61 -6.82 -2.22
C MET A 112 14.45 -7.75 -1.84
N ARG A 113 13.61 -7.28 -0.92
CA ARG A 113 12.37 -7.94 -0.51
C ARG A 113 11.35 -7.88 -1.65
N LEU A 114 10.58 -8.94 -1.79
CA LEU A 114 9.46 -8.99 -2.73
C LEU A 114 8.17 -8.99 -1.92
N GLU A 115 7.29 -8.02 -2.19
CA GLU A 115 6.08 -7.78 -1.41
C GLU A 115 4.85 -7.72 -2.35
N LEU A 116 3.72 -8.26 -1.89
CA LEU A 116 2.42 -8.09 -2.51
C LEU A 116 1.64 -7.02 -1.75
N LEU A 117 1.37 -5.89 -2.40
CA LEU A 117 0.71 -4.77 -1.76
C LEU A 117 -0.79 -4.76 -2.01
N SER A 118 -1.54 -4.37 -0.98
CA SER A 118 -2.97 -4.09 -1.12
C SER A 118 -3.18 -2.85 -2.01
N PRO A 119 -4.27 -2.76 -2.79
CA PRO A 119 -4.66 -1.52 -3.45
C PRO A 119 -4.91 -0.36 -2.47
N PHE A 120 -5.06 -0.66 -1.18
CA PHE A 120 -5.28 0.28 -0.09
C PHE A 120 -4.05 0.47 0.81
N ASP A 121 -2.91 -0.09 0.43
CA ASP A 121 -1.64 0.15 1.12
C ASP A 121 -1.23 1.63 1.02
N ASN A 122 -0.58 2.20 2.03
CA ASN A 122 -0.16 3.61 2.02
C ASN A 122 0.76 3.96 0.83
N LEU A 123 1.58 3.01 0.35
CA LEU A 123 2.42 3.25 -0.82
C LEU A 123 1.61 3.32 -2.13
N VAL A 124 0.46 2.65 -2.15
CA VAL A 124 -0.36 2.45 -3.35
C VAL A 124 -1.55 3.40 -3.38
N ILE A 125 -2.19 3.69 -2.24
CA ILE A 125 -3.53 4.27 -2.12
C ILE A 125 -3.68 5.60 -2.89
N GLN A 126 -2.63 6.42 -2.94
CA GLN A 126 -2.58 7.65 -3.72
C GLN A 126 -1.97 7.39 -5.11
N ARG A 127 -2.82 7.15 -6.12
CA ARG A 127 -2.38 6.72 -7.47
C ARG A 127 -1.56 7.77 -8.23
N ASP A 128 -1.88 9.04 -8.07
CA ASP A 128 -1.10 10.12 -8.67
C ASP A 128 0.34 10.16 -8.11
N ARG A 129 0.48 9.93 -6.80
CA ARG A 129 1.78 9.80 -6.12
C ARG A 129 2.55 8.60 -6.64
N LEU A 130 1.88 7.44 -6.68
CA LEU A 130 2.44 6.18 -7.13
C LEU A 130 2.99 6.30 -8.56
N LYS A 131 2.21 6.88 -9.48
CA LYS A 131 2.64 7.14 -10.85
C LYS A 131 3.80 8.15 -10.90
N ARG A 132 3.73 9.25 -10.14
CA ARG A 132 4.76 10.29 -10.20
C ARG A 132 6.11 9.85 -9.63
N ILE A 133 6.11 9.11 -8.53
CA ILE A 133 7.36 8.73 -7.83
C ILE A 133 7.94 7.42 -8.37
N PHE A 134 7.09 6.47 -8.76
CA PHE A 134 7.53 5.12 -9.14
C PHE A 134 7.28 4.78 -10.61
N ASP A 135 6.77 5.73 -11.41
CA ASP A 135 6.35 5.51 -12.81
C ASP A 135 5.39 4.31 -12.97
N PHE A 136 4.56 4.06 -11.96
CA PHE A 136 3.70 2.88 -11.92
C PHE A 136 2.22 3.25 -12.16
N ASP A 137 1.78 3.12 -13.42
CA ASP A 137 0.39 3.37 -13.84
C ASP A 137 -0.55 2.24 -13.41
N TYR A 138 -1.19 2.44 -12.25
CA TYR A 138 -2.02 1.43 -11.60
C TYR A 138 -3.39 1.97 -11.17
N GLN A 139 -4.43 1.18 -11.46
CA GLN A 139 -5.79 1.42 -11.04
C GLN A 139 -6.41 0.11 -10.54
N LEU A 140 -7.21 0.21 -9.47
CA LEU A 140 -8.04 -0.90 -9.02
C LEU A 140 -9.30 -0.99 -9.89
N GLU A 141 -9.47 -2.10 -10.61
CA GLU A 141 -10.54 -2.25 -11.60
C GLU A 141 -11.73 -3.09 -11.10
N CYS A 142 -11.89 -3.22 -9.77
CA CYS A 142 -12.98 -4.02 -9.20
C CYS A 142 -14.36 -3.42 -9.50
N TYR A 143 -14.42 -2.10 -9.67
CA TYR A 143 -15.61 -1.35 -10.08
C TYR A 143 -15.76 -1.19 -11.59
N VAL A 144 -14.74 -1.56 -12.37
CA VAL A 144 -14.78 -1.48 -13.84
C VAL A 144 -15.51 -2.71 -14.37
N PRO A 145 -16.49 -2.57 -15.28
CA PRO A 145 -17.15 -3.71 -15.92
C PRO A 145 -16.15 -4.66 -16.57
N SER A 146 -16.38 -5.97 -16.48
CA SER A 146 -15.37 -6.97 -16.86
C SER A 146 -14.80 -6.81 -18.27
N LYS A 147 -15.60 -6.35 -19.24
CA LYS A 147 -15.18 -6.14 -20.64
C LYS A 147 -14.29 -4.89 -20.84
N LYS A 148 -14.26 -3.96 -19.88
CA LYS A 148 -13.51 -2.69 -19.95
C LYS A 148 -12.22 -2.70 -19.11
N ARG A 149 -11.91 -3.82 -18.43
CA ARG A 149 -10.73 -3.96 -17.57
C ARG A 149 -9.46 -4.06 -18.41
N LYS A 150 -8.44 -3.24 -18.11
CA LYS A 150 -7.10 -3.29 -18.72
C LYS A 150 -6.25 -4.38 -18.07
N TYR A 151 -6.30 -4.48 -16.75
CA TYR A 151 -5.41 -5.35 -15.98
C TYR A 151 -6.13 -6.57 -15.42
N GLY A 152 -7.20 -6.39 -14.66
CA GLY A 152 -7.88 -7.46 -13.92
C GLY A 152 -8.67 -6.94 -12.72
N TYR A 153 -9.56 -7.78 -12.17
CA TYR A 153 -10.54 -7.37 -11.17
C TYR A 153 -9.92 -6.79 -9.88
N PHE A 154 -8.94 -7.49 -9.29
CA PHE A 154 -8.34 -7.10 -8.01
C PHE A 154 -6.83 -7.33 -8.04
N MET A 155 -6.16 -6.68 -9.01
CA MET A 155 -4.71 -6.82 -9.17
C MET A 155 -3.97 -6.18 -7.98
N LEU A 156 -3.15 -6.95 -7.30
CA LEU A 156 -2.20 -6.50 -6.27
C LEU A 156 -0.88 -6.07 -6.94
N PRO A 157 -0.37 -4.86 -6.67
CA PRO A 157 0.99 -4.50 -7.06
C PRO A 157 2.05 -5.40 -6.43
N VAL A 158 3.08 -5.73 -7.20
CA VAL A 158 4.25 -6.51 -6.75
C VAL A 158 5.43 -5.55 -6.68
N LEU A 159 5.93 -5.30 -5.48
CA LEU A 159 7.10 -4.46 -5.22
C LEU A 159 8.32 -5.34 -5.00
N TRP A 160 9.38 -5.14 -5.77
CA TRP A 160 10.67 -5.82 -5.58
C TRP A 160 11.76 -4.80 -5.27
N GLY A 161 12.25 -4.82 -4.04
CA GLY A 161 13.15 -3.78 -3.53
C GLY A 161 12.46 -2.42 -3.52
N ASN A 162 12.79 -1.57 -4.48
CA ASN A 162 12.27 -0.22 -4.66
C ASN A 162 11.48 -0.03 -5.96
N GLU A 163 11.24 -1.10 -6.73
CA GLU A 163 10.58 -1.05 -8.03
C GLU A 163 9.29 -1.86 -8.05
N PHE A 164 8.24 -1.30 -8.64
CA PHE A 164 7.02 -2.06 -8.93
C PHE A 164 7.25 -2.86 -10.21
N VAL A 165 7.36 -4.18 -10.09
CA VAL A 165 7.80 -5.05 -11.19
C VAL A 165 6.67 -5.83 -11.83
N ALA A 166 5.53 -5.95 -11.15
CA ALA A 166 4.39 -6.69 -11.66
C ALA A 166 3.07 -6.31 -10.98
N LYS A 167 1.99 -6.89 -11.50
CA LYS A 167 0.63 -6.88 -10.97
C LYS A 167 0.13 -8.34 -10.91
N LEU A 168 -0.48 -8.76 -9.80
CA LEU A 168 -0.96 -10.13 -9.58
C LEU A 168 -2.44 -10.17 -9.19
N ASP A 169 -3.28 -10.97 -9.85
CA ASP A 169 -4.70 -11.24 -9.48
C ASP A 169 -4.81 -12.56 -8.70
N PRO A 170 -4.77 -12.54 -7.36
CA PRO A 170 -4.93 -13.73 -6.56
C PRO A 170 -6.40 -14.02 -6.31
N LYS A 171 -6.77 -15.31 -6.31
CA LYS A 171 -8.09 -15.75 -5.90
C LYS A 171 -8.00 -16.96 -4.99
N ALA A 172 -8.47 -16.81 -3.76
CA ALA A 172 -8.70 -17.92 -2.86
C ALA A 172 -9.88 -18.77 -3.37
N LYS A 173 -9.60 -20.00 -3.83
CA LYS A 173 -10.58 -21.03 -4.15
C LYS A 173 -10.69 -22.01 -2.98
N ARG A 174 -11.47 -21.60 -1.97
CA ARG A 174 -11.62 -22.35 -0.70
C ARG A 174 -12.18 -23.76 -0.88
N ALA A 175 -13.14 -23.95 -1.78
CA ALA A 175 -13.72 -25.26 -2.05
C ALA A 175 -12.69 -26.31 -2.52
N SER A 176 -11.61 -25.87 -3.17
CA SER A 176 -10.51 -26.74 -3.63
C SER A 176 -9.23 -26.56 -2.81
N ASN A 177 -9.26 -25.74 -1.76
CA ASN A 177 -8.10 -25.34 -0.96
C ASN A 177 -6.90 -24.79 -1.78
N LEU A 178 -7.18 -23.96 -2.79
CA LEU A 178 -6.14 -23.42 -3.70
C LEU A 178 -6.06 -21.90 -3.70
N LEU A 179 -4.84 -21.36 -3.68
CA LEU A 179 -4.55 -20.02 -4.16
C LEU A 179 -4.40 -20.07 -5.68
N LEU A 180 -5.33 -19.43 -6.38
CA LEU A 180 -5.28 -19.30 -7.82
C LEU A 180 -4.63 -17.98 -8.21
N VAL A 181 -3.47 -18.04 -8.86
CA VAL A 181 -2.87 -16.90 -9.56
C VAL A 181 -3.54 -16.80 -10.92
N LYS A 182 -4.65 -16.04 -10.98
CA LYS A 182 -5.46 -15.88 -12.19
C LYS A 182 -4.68 -15.19 -13.30
N LYS A 183 -3.91 -14.17 -12.92
CA LYS A 183 -3.05 -13.40 -13.83
C LYS A 183 -1.87 -12.82 -13.08
N LEU A 184 -0.67 -13.03 -13.59
CA LEU A 184 0.53 -12.28 -13.24
C LEU A 184 0.98 -11.49 -14.48
N LEU A 185 1.10 -10.18 -14.34
CA LEU A 185 1.47 -9.26 -15.43
C LEU A 185 2.73 -8.50 -14.98
N PHE A 186 3.87 -8.79 -15.59
CA PHE A 186 5.09 -8.01 -15.38
C PHE A 186 5.01 -6.65 -16.07
N GLU A 187 5.68 -5.66 -15.50
CA GLU A 187 5.79 -4.34 -16.13
C GLU A 187 6.60 -4.41 -17.43
N PRO A 188 6.30 -3.53 -18.41
CA PRO A 188 7.07 -3.45 -19.64
C PRO A 188 8.56 -3.26 -19.36
N GLY A 189 9.41 -4.02 -20.05
CA GLY A 189 10.87 -3.92 -19.92
C GLY A 189 11.49 -4.75 -18.79
N PHE A 190 10.70 -5.44 -17.96
CA PHE A 190 11.24 -6.36 -16.96
C PHE A 190 11.99 -7.54 -17.61
N LYS A 191 13.19 -7.86 -17.09
CA LYS A 191 14.10 -8.88 -17.66
C LYS A 191 14.61 -9.92 -16.66
N ASP A 192 14.55 -9.63 -15.36
CA ASP A 192 15.17 -10.45 -14.30
C ASP A 192 14.29 -11.64 -13.87
N TYR A 193 13.75 -12.38 -14.84
CA TYR A 193 12.80 -13.48 -14.63
C TYR A 193 13.40 -14.62 -13.79
N ASP A 194 14.66 -14.98 -14.02
CA ASP A 194 15.31 -16.05 -13.25
C ASP A 194 15.54 -15.64 -11.79
N ALA A 195 15.93 -14.39 -11.56
CA ALA A 195 16.22 -13.87 -10.23
C ALA A 195 14.96 -13.68 -9.38
N ILE A 196 13.83 -13.27 -9.97
CA ILE A 196 12.58 -13.10 -9.23
C ILE A 196 11.83 -14.41 -8.95
N LEU A 197 12.12 -15.48 -9.69
CA LEU A 197 11.38 -16.74 -9.63
C LEU A 197 11.33 -17.34 -8.22
N SER A 198 12.48 -17.43 -7.55
CA SER A 198 12.58 -18.01 -6.20
C SER A 198 11.88 -17.12 -5.15
N PRO A 199 12.18 -15.81 -5.04
CA PRO A 199 11.46 -14.89 -4.15
C PRO A 199 9.94 -14.89 -4.37
N LEU A 200 9.49 -14.90 -5.62
CA LEU A 200 8.06 -14.92 -5.95
C LEU A 200 7.39 -16.23 -5.52
N SER A 201 8.08 -17.36 -5.66
CA SER A 201 7.56 -18.66 -5.21
C SER A 201 7.41 -18.68 -3.68
N ILE A 202 8.40 -18.15 -2.95
CA ILE A 202 8.34 -18.02 -1.48
C ILE A 202 7.18 -17.11 -1.08
N LEU A 203 7.07 -15.93 -1.68
CA LEU A 203 6.00 -14.97 -1.40
C LEU A 203 4.61 -15.57 -1.64
N LEU A 204 4.44 -16.32 -2.74
CA LEU A 204 3.16 -16.97 -3.04
C LEU A 204 2.81 -18.08 -2.05
N ARG A 205 3.80 -18.86 -1.58
CA ARG A 205 3.59 -19.86 -0.51
C ARG A 205 3.20 -19.20 0.81
N GLN A 206 3.89 -18.12 1.20
CA GLN A 206 3.53 -17.34 2.38
C GLN A 206 2.13 -16.72 2.27
N TYR A 207 1.78 -16.19 1.10
CA TYR A 207 0.46 -15.61 0.86
C TYR A 207 -0.64 -16.68 0.85
N ALA A 208 -0.39 -17.87 0.31
CA ALA A 208 -1.32 -19.00 0.38
C ALA A 208 -1.54 -19.44 1.83
N LEU A 209 -0.47 -19.59 2.60
CA LEU A 209 -0.51 -19.94 4.02
C LEU A 209 -1.29 -18.89 4.83
N PHE A 210 -1.04 -17.60 4.61
CA PHE A 210 -1.78 -16.50 5.24
C PHE A 210 -3.29 -16.59 4.97
N ASN A 211 -3.68 -17.10 3.79
CA ASN A 211 -5.08 -17.30 3.42
C ASN A 211 -5.64 -18.69 3.82
N ASN A 212 -4.87 -19.51 4.55
CA ASN A 212 -5.18 -20.90 4.90
C ASN A 212 -5.45 -21.76 3.66
N LEU A 213 -4.51 -21.77 2.71
CA LEU A 213 -4.60 -22.53 1.46
C LEU A 213 -3.34 -23.40 1.29
N ASP A 214 -3.51 -24.66 0.88
CA ASP A 214 -2.41 -25.64 0.79
C ASP A 214 -1.75 -25.68 -0.59
N GLY A 215 -2.51 -25.39 -1.65
CA GLY A 215 -2.00 -25.48 -3.02
C GLY A 215 -2.00 -24.16 -3.77
N ILE A 216 -1.15 -24.05 -4.78
CA ILE A 216 -1.04 -22.87 -5.63
C ILE A 216 -1.12 -23.30 -7.10
N LYS A 217 -2.01 -22.64 -7.86
CA LYS A 217 -2.18 -22.87 -9.30
C LYS A 217 -2.04 -21.57 -10.07
N VAL A 218 -1.23 -21.59 -11.13
CA VAL A 218 -1.00 -20.45 -12.02
C VAL A 218 -1.81 -20.64 -13.30
N GLU A 219 -2.72 -19.70 -13.60
CA GLU A 219 -3.53 -19.75 -14.82
C GLU A 219 -2.87 -19.03 -15.99
N LYS A 220 -2.43 -17.78 -15.76
CA LYS A 220 -1.88 -16.91 -16.80
C LYS A 220 -0.75 -16.05 -16.27
N THR A 221 0.31 -15.94 -17.06
CA THR A 221 1.37 -14.96 -16.89
C THR A 221 1.55 -14.15 -18.17
N VAL A 222 2.07 -12.95 -18.06
CA VAL A 222 2.58 -12.14 -19.17
C VAL A 222 3.99 -11.71 -18.76
N PRO A 223 5.04 -12.23 -19.40
CA PRO A 223 5.03 -13.09 -20.60
C PRO A 223 4.57 -14.53 -20.34
N VAL A 224 4.11 -15.23 -21.39
CA VAL A 224 3.48 -16.56 -21.29
C VAL A 224 4.46 -17.65 -20.86
N PHE A 225 5.74 -17.57 -21.27
CA PHE A 225 6.74 -18.59 -20.93
C PHE A 225 6.94 -18.75 -19.41
N PHE A 226 6.78 -17.66 -18.65
CA PHE A 226 7.02 -17.62 -17.21
C PHE A 226 6.05 -18.51 -16.42
N LYS A 227 4.84 -18.77 -16.96
CA LYS A 227 3.83 -19.61 -16.31
C LYS A 227 4.37 -20.99 -15.93
N ASN A 228 5.04 -21.66 -16.87
CA ASN A 228 5.52 -23.02 -16.64
C ASN A 228 6.71 -23.04 -15.66
N MET A 229 7.56 -22.01 -15.70
CA MET A 229 8.66 -21.85 -14.75
C MET A 229 8.11 -21.67 -13.33
N LEU A 230 7.19 -20.73 -13.15
CA LEU A 230 6.57 -20.45 -11.86
C LEU A 230 5.75 -21.63 -11.35
N GLN A 231 4.96 -22.29 -12.20
CA GLN A 231 4.18 -23.45 -11.77
C GLN A 231 5.07 -24.62 -11.31
N LYS A 232 6.25 -24.80 -11.91
CA LYS A 232 7.22 -25.83 -11.50
C LYS A 232 7.88 -25.50 -10.16
N SER A 233 8.26 -24.25 -9.92
CA SER A 233 8.88 -23.82 -8.64
C SER A 233 7.89 -23.81 -7.46
N LEU A 234 6.59 -23.85 -7.74
CA LEU A 234 5.50 -23.93 -6.75
C LEU A 234 5.09 -25.36 -6.37
N ARG A 235 5.61 -26.37 -7.06
CA ARG A 235 5.50 -27.78 -6.63
C ARG A 235 6.39 -28.02 -5.42
#